data_AF-A0A834AV81-F1
#
_entry.id   AF-A0A834AV81-F1
#
_cell.length_a   1.000
_cell.length_b   1.000
_cell.length_c   1.000
_cell.angle_alpha   90.00
_cell.angle_beta   90.00
_cell.angle_gamma   90.00
#
_symmetry.space_group_name_H-M   'P 1'
#
loop_
_entity.id
_entity.type
_entity.pdbx_description
1 polymer ?
#
loop_
_entity_poly.entity_id
_entity_poly.type
_entity_poly.pdbx_seq_one_letter_code
_entity_poly.pdbx_strand_id
1 'polypeptide(L)'
;MVSQPGCAYAVLLCTWNKDTGHFATSEGTSESSRETPAARDVVLHQTSGRIHNKNVSTHLIGNIKRGHTSESGGSGLFALCTLDGTLKLMEEADKLLWSVQVDHQLFALEKLDVTGNGHEEVVACAWDGQTYIIDHNRTVVRFQVDENVRAFCAGLYACKEGRNSPCLVYVTFNQKIYVYWEVQLERMESTNLLKLLEAEPEYQSLLQELGIDPDDLPAVRTLVHQTLYHPDQPPQCAPASLQDPT
;
A
#
# COMPACT_ATOMS: atom_id res chain seq x y z
N MET A 1 -6.23 -17.59 5.76
CA MET A 1 -5.92 -17.79 4.33
C MET A 1 -4.52 -18.35 4.22
N VAL A 2 -4.24 -19.17 3.21
CA VAL A 2 -2.93 -19.80 3.00
C VAL A 2 -2.52 -19.61 1.54
N SER A 3 -1.30 -19.14 1.29
CA SER A 3 -0.80 -19.00 -0.09
C SER A 3 -0.63 -20.35 -0.77
N GLN A 4 -0.79 -20.36 -2.09
CA GLN A 4 -0.57 -21.50 -2.97
C GLN A 4 0.28 -21.04 -4.16
N PRO A 5 1.08 -21.91 -4.78
CA PRO A 5 1.87 -21.55 -5.96
C PRO A 5 1.03 -20.95 -7.08
N GLY A 6 1.64 -20.07 -7.88
CA GLY A 6 0.97 -19.47 -9.04
C GLY A 6 0.00 -18.33 -8.72
N CYS A 7 0.27 -17.54 -7.69
CA CYS A 7 -0.58 -16.44 -7.25
C CYS A 7 -1.99 -16.91 -6.85
N ALA A 8 -2.07 -18.10 -6.24
CA ALA A 8 -3.30 -18.69 -5.75
C ALA A 8 -3.31 -18.71 -4.22
N TYR A 9 -4.47 -18.97 -3.62
CA TYR A 9 -4.58 -19.15 -2.18
C TYR A 9 -5.80 -20.00 -1.83
N ALA A 10 -5.78 -20.53 -0.60
CA ALA A 10 -6.88 -21.25 0.00
C ALA A 10 -7.46 -20.44 1.17
N VAL A 11 -8.79 -20.38 1.25
CA VAL A 11 -9.52 -19.93 2.43
C VAL A 11 -9.92 -21.17 3.20
N LEU A 12 -9.45 -21.27 4.45
CA LEU A 12 -9.86 -22.31 5.38
C LEU A 12 -11.05 -21.78 6.17
N LEU A 13 -12.21 -22.44 6.03
CA LEU A 13 -13.41 -22.13 6.77
C LEU A 13 -13.34 -22.86 8.11
N CYS A 14 -13.04 -22.13 9.18
CA CYS A 14 -13.03 -22.70 10.53
C CYS A 14 -14.44 -22.70 11.09
N THR A 15 -15.14 -23.84 11.07
CA THR A 15 -16.35 -24.03 11.87
C THR A 15 -15.94 -24.44 13.29
N TRP A 16 -15.78 -23.46 14.18
CA TRP A 16 -15.67 -23.79 15.61
C TRP A 16 -17.05 -24.20 16.10
N ASN A 17 -17.27 -25.50 16.33
CA ASN A 17 -18.50 -25.98 16.97
C ASN A 17 -18.55 -25.39 18.38
N LYS A 18 -19.53 -24.52 18.65
CA LYS A 18 -19.80 -23.99 20.00
C LYS A 18 -20.63 -24.96 20.86
N ASP A 19 -20.71 -26.23 20.49
CA ASP A 19 -21.48 -27.24 21.22
C ASP A 19 -20.57 -28.13 22.06
N THR A 20 -20.12 -27.61 23.21
CA THR A 20 -19.90 -28.44 24.39
C THR A 20 -21.09 -28.25 25.32
N GLY A 21 -22.21 -28.91 24.99
CA GLY A 21 -23.44 -28.85 25.76
C GLY A 21 -24.30 -30.09 25.54
N HIS A 22 -24.25 -31.01 26.50
CA HIS A 22 -25.15 -32.15 26.73
C HIS A 22 -24.98 -33.40 25.87
N PHE A 23 -24.26 -34.38 26.45
CA PHE A 23 -24.61 -35.79 26.28
C PHE A 23 -26.05 -36.00 26.77
N ALA A 24 -26.98 -36.28 25.85
CA ALA A 24 -28.25 -36.91 26.18
C ALA A 24 -28.41 -38.14 25.29
N THR A 25 -28.27 -39.30 25.91
CA THR A 25 -28.61 -40.63 25.40
C THR A 25 -30.07 -40.68 24.95
N SER A 26 -30.30 -41.13 23.71
CA SER A 26 -31.51 -41.89 23.36
C SER A 26 -31.27 -42.65 22.05
N GLU A 27 -31.33 -43.99 22.13
CA GLU A 27 -31.38 -44.90 20.99
C GLU A 27 -32.73 -44.77 20.24
N GLY A 28 -32.74 -45.01 18.93
CA GLY A 28 -33.98 -45.30 18.17
C GLY A 28 -34.02 -44.93 16.67
N THR A 29 -33.50 -45.83 15.83
CA THR A 29 -34.00 -46.27 14.48
C THR A 29 -34.29 -45.32 13.29
N SER A 30 -33.53 -45.60 12.21
CA SER A 30 -33.88 -45.82 10.78
C SER A 30 -34.21 -44.68 9.80
N GLU A 31 -33.26 -44.55 8.85
CA GLU A 31 -33.36 -44.44 7.37
C GLU A 31 -33.72 -43.13 6.64
N SER A 32 -32.81 -42.81 5.71
CA SER A 32 -32.97 -42.12 4.42
C SER A 32 -33.35 -40.64 4.43
N SER A 33 -32.37 -39.76 4.23
CA SER A 33 -32.40 -38.81 3.10
C SER A 33 -31.14 -37.93 2.99
N ARG A 34 -30.52 -38.01 1.81
CA ARG A 34 -29.60 -37.03 1.18
C ARG A 34 -28.36 -36.63 1.98
N GLU A 35 -27.22 -37.23 1.59
CA GLU A 35 -25.90 -36.63 1.79
C GLU A 35 -25.90 -35.22 1.18
N THR A 36 -26.05 -34.21 2.03
CA THR A 36 -25.64 -32.85 1.71
C THR A 36 -24.13 -32.91 1.45
N PRO A 37 -23.60 -32.37 0.34
CA PRO A 37 -22.17 -32.36 0.13
C PRO A 37 -21.56 -31.61 1.31
N ALA A 38 -20.68 -32.29 2.06
CA ALA A 38 -19.98 -31.71 3.20
C ALA A 38 -19.50 -30.31 2.80
N ALA A 39 -19.89 -29.29 3.57
CA ALA A 39 -19.44 -27.93 3.37
C ALA A 39 -17.92 -27.98 3.19
N ARG A 40 -17.41 -27.54 2.04
CA ARG A 40 -15.97 -27.64 1.77
C ARG A 40 -15.27 -26.71 2.75
N ASP A 41 -14.60 -27.27 3.76
CA ASP A 41 -13.79 -26.53 4.74
C ASP A 41 -12.64 -25.74 4.10
N VAL A 42 -12.37 -26.00 2.81
CA VAL A 42 -11.34 -25.34 2.03
C VAL A 42 -11.94 -24.81 0.73
N VAL A 43 -11.81 -23.50 0.52
CA VAL A 43 -12.19 -22.83 -0.73
C VAL A 43 -10.94 -22.33 -1.44
N LEU A 44 -10.63 -22.94 -2.58
CA LEU A 44 -9.48 -22.57 -3.42
C LEU A 44 -9.85 -21.40 -4.33
N HIS A 45 -9.00 -20.38 -4.34
CA HIS A 45 -9.12 -19.21 -5.20
C HIS A 45 -7.89 -19.10 -6.08
N GLN A 46 -8.13 -18.89 -7.37
CA GLN A 46 -7.09 -18.53 -8.34
C GLN A 46 -7.31 -17.09 -8.73
N THR A 47 -6.30 -16.24 -8.52
CA THR A 47 -6.44 -14.84 -8.90
C THR A 47 -6.43 -14.69 -10.40
N SER A 48 -7.38 -13.93 -10.92
CA SER A 48 -7.47 -13.55 -12.33
C SER A 48 -6.22 -12.77 -12.77
N GLY A 49 -5.76 -12.98 -14.02
CA GLY A 49 -4.62 -12.26 -14.61
C GLY A 49 -3.62 -13.19 -15.31
N ARG A 50 -2.59 -12.61 -15.95
CA ARG A 50 -1.49 -13.39 -16.55
C ARG A 50 -0.70 -14.09 -15.43
N ILE A 51 -1.06 -15.32 -15.14
CA ILE A 51 -0.20 -16.23 -14.36
C ILE A 51 0.90 -16.68 -15.33
N HIS A 52 2.09 -16.11 -15.18
CA HIS A 52 3.23 -16.48 -16.03
C HIS A 52 3.74 -17.89 -15.70
N ASN A 53 3.65 -18.31 -14.43
CA ASN A 53 4.04 -19.66 -14.02
C ASN A 53 3.22 -20.16 -12.81
N LYS A 54 2.48 -21.26 -12.98
CA LYS A 54 1.65 -21.84 -11.90
C LYS A 54 2.46 -22.50 -10.78
N ASN A 55 3.74 -22.74 -11.00
CA ASN A 55 4.63 -23.41 -10.04
C ASN A 55 5.48 -22.42 -9.23
N VAL A 56 5.33 -21.11 -9.48
CA VAL A 56 6.10 -20.09 -8.76
C VAL A 56 5.60 -19.95 -7.33
N SER A 57 6.50 -19.77 -6.37
CA SER A 57 6.12 -19.54 -4.97
C SER A 57 5.32 -18.24 -4.83
N THR A 58 4.45 -18.20 -3.83
CA THR A 58 3.57 -17.06 -3.55
C THR A 58 3.60 -16.75 -2.07
N HIS A 59 3.80 -15.48 -1.73
CA HIS A 59 3.60 -14.96 -0.38
C HIS A 59 2.26 -14.23 -0.32
N LEU A 60 1.61 -14.32 0.83
CA LEU A 60 0.31 -13.72 1.10
C LEU A 60 0.41 -12.98 2.43
N ILE A 61 -0.02 -11.73 2.44
CA ILE A 61 -0.22 -10.98 3.68
C ILE A 61 -1.64 -10.42 3.74
N GLY A 62 -2.34 -10.69 4.83
CA GLY A 62 -3.71 -10.25 5.04
C GLY A 62 -3.83 -9.11 6.05
N ASN A 63 -5.08 -8.69 6.27
CA ASN A 63 -5.46 -7.69 7.26
C ASN A 63 -4.71 -6.36 7.06
N ILE A 64 -4.59 -5.92 5.81
CA ILE A 64 -4.02 -4.62 5.46
C ILE A 64 -5.04 -3.53 5.84
N LYS A 65 -4.61 -2.55 6.63
CA LYS A 65 -5.47 -1.47 7.13
C LYS A 65 -5.73 -0.40 6.07
N ARG A 66 -6.89 0.25 6.20
CA ARG A 66 -7.35 1.40 5.39
C ARG A 66 -7.51 2.68 6.21
N GLY A 67 -6.71 2.88 7.25
CA GLY A 67 -6.86 4.03 8.14
C GLY A 67 -7.88 3.85 9.26
N HIS A 68 -8.13 4.94 9.98
CA HIS A 68 -9.02 5.02 11.13
C HIS A 68 -10.50 5.04 10.72
N THR A 69 -11.03 3.90 10.28
CA THR A 69 -12.45 3.60 10.38
C THR A 69 -12.61 2.32 11.19
N SER A 70 -12.76 2.50 12.51
CA SER A 70 -13.34 1.47 13.35
C SER A 70 -14.78 1.26 12.88
N GLU A 71 -15.16 0.01 12.67
CA GLU A 71 -16.44 -0.45 12.14
C GLU A 71 -16.47 -0.66 10.63
N SER A 72 -15.93 -1.81 10.21
CA SER A 72 -16.62 -2.58 9.19
C SER A 72 -16.34 -4.06 9.41
N GLY A 73 -17.39 -4.85 9.62
CA GLY A 73 -17.37 -6.30 9.45
C GLY A 73 -17.19 -6.73 7.99
N GLY A 74 -16.82 -5.82 7.10
CA GLY A 74 -16.51 -6.05 5.69
C GLY A 74 -15.03 -6.38 5.50
N SER A 75 -14.80 -7.62 5.12
CA SER A 75 -13.73 -8.07 4.22
C SER A 75 -12.35 -7.38 4.27
N GLY A 76 -11.38 -8.10 4.86
CA GLY A 76 -10.00 -7.64 4.93
C GLY A 76 -9.31 -7.57 3.56
N LEU A 77 -8.58 -6.48 3.33
CA LEU A 77 -7.58 -6.41 2.27
C LEU A 77 -6.47 -7.43 2.49
N PHE A 78 -5.97 -8.00 1.40
CA PHE A 78 -4.75 -8.78 1.41
C PHE A 78 -3.96 -8.55 0.13
N ALA A 79 -2.65 -8.75 0.23
CA ALA A 79 -1.74 -8.68 -0.90
C ALA A 79 -1.12 -10.05 -1.17
N LEU A 80 -0.74 -10.25 -2.42
CA LEU A 80 -0.02 -11.40 -2.90
C LEU A 80 1.23 -10.93 -3.62
N CYS A 81 2.34 -11.63 -3.42
CA CYS A 81 3.51 -11.50 -4.26
C CYS A 81 3.98 -12.88 -4.72
N THR A 82 4.64 -12.91 -5.87
CA THR A 82 5.18 -14.11 -6.48
C THR A 82 6.66 -13.95 -6.75
N LEU A 83 7.40 -15.05 -6.76
CA LEU A 83 8.83 -15.01 -7.01
C LEU A 83 9.22 -14.51 -8.41
N ASP A 84 8.31 -14.53 -9.38
CA ASP A 84 8.52 -13.97 -10.72
C ASP A 84 8.11 -12.49 -10.83
N GLY A 85 7.79 -11.84 -9.71
CA GLY A 85 7.60 -10.38 -9.67
C GLY A 85 6.17 -9.89 -9.85
N THR A 86 5.15 -10.75 -9.83
CA THR A 86 3.76 -10.28 -9.77
C THR A 86 3.41 -9.86 -8.33
N LEU A 87 2.91 -8.63 -8.17
CA LEU A 87 2.26 -8.10 -6.96
C LEU A 87 0.78 -7.84 -7.24
N LYS A 88 -0.09 -8.18 -6.28
CA LYS A 88 -1.52 -7.90 -6.35
C LYS A 88 -2.02 -7.42 -5.00
N LEU A 89 -2.91 -6.43 -5.02
CA LEU A 89 -3.76 -6.09 -3.89
C LEU A 89 -5.19 -6.50 -4.20
N MET A 90 -5.77 -7.24 -3.27
CA MET A 90 -7.11 -7.82 -3.37
C MET A 90 -7.97 -7.30 -2.22
N GLU A 91 -9.23 -7.07 -2.52
CA GLU A 91 -10.31 -6.90 -1.55
C GLU A 91 -11.22 -8.11 -1.67
N GLU A 92 -11.67 -8.69 -0.55
CA GLU A 92 -12.51 -9.89 -0.59
C GLU A 92 -11.88 -11.05 -1.37
N ALA A 93 -12.64 -12.13 -1.55
CA ALA A 93 -12.16 -13.28 -2.28
C ALA A 93 -11.90 -13.00 -3.79
N ASP A 94 -12.58 -12.03 -4.40
CA ASP A 94 -12.61 -11.95 -5.87
C ASP A 94 -12.34 -10.56 -6.47
N LYS A 95 -12.15 -9.51 -5.65
CA LYS A 95 -11.99 -8.16 -6.16
C LYS A 95 -10.51 -7.76 -6.23
N LEU A 96 -9.96 -7.82 -7.44
CA LEU A 96 -8.63 -7.25 -7.73
C LEU A 96 -8.70 -5.72 -7.71
N LEU A 97 -7.93 -5.09 -6.82
CA LEU A 97 -7.80 -3.63 -6.79
C LEU A 97 -6.72 -3.16 -7.76
N TRP A 98 -5.54 -3.77 -7.70
CA TRP A 98 -4.47 -3.52 -8.66
C TRP A 98 -3.55 -4.72 -8.80
N SER A 99 -2.85 -4.78 -9.93
CA SER A 99 -1.75 -5.72 -10.17
C SER A 99 -0.57 -4.97 -10.79
N VAL A 100 0.63 -5.27 -10.30
CA VAL A 100 1.90 -4.73 -10.77
C VAL A 100 2.82 -5.90 -11.09
N GLN A 101 3.47 -5.85 -12.25
CA GLN A 101 4.52 -6.79 -12.62
C GLN A 101 5.84 -6.04 -12.54
N VAL A 102 6.75 -6.54 -11.70
CA VAL A 102 8.14 -6.09 -11.65
C VAL A 102 9.04 -7.10 -12.33
N ASP A 103 10.26 -6.66 -12.65
CA ASP A 103 11.34 -7.43 -13.27
C ASP A 103 12.31 -8.05 -12.25
N HIS A 104 11.94 -8.04 -10.97
CA HIS A 104 12.76 -8.53 -9.86
C HIS A 104 12.12 -9.74 -9.18
N GLN A 105 12.96 -10.62 -8.61
CA GLN A 105 12.49 -11.82 -7.93
C GLN A 105 12.11 -11.53 -6.49
N LEU A 106 10.80 -11.39 -6.23
CA LEU A 106 10.26 -11.02 -4.92
C LEU A 106 10.18 -12.25 -3.99
N PHE A 107 10.73 -12.13 -2.78
CA PHE A 107 10.79 -13.25 -1.84
C PHE A 107 10.19 -12.94 -0.48
N ALA A 108 9.91 -11.66 -0.18
CA ALA A 108 9.26 -11.25 1.05
C ALA A 108 8.13 -10.27 0.74
N LEU A 109 7.10 -10.33 1.57
CA LEU A 109 5.92 -9.48 1.48
C LEU A 109 5.46 -9.11 2.87
N GLU A 110 5.44 -7.81 3.14
CA GLU A 110 5.09 -7.20 4.42
C GLU A 110 4.08 -6.08 4.21
N LYS A 111 3.53 -5.58 5.33
CA LYS A 111 2.64 -4.42 5.34
C LYS A 111 3.13 -3.44 6.40
N LEU A 112 3.22 -2.17 6.04
CA LEU A 112 3.75 -1.14 6.92
C LEU A 112 3.13 0.21 6.55
N ASP A 113 2.62 0.94 7.54
CA ASP A 113 2.23 2.34 7.38
C ASP A 113 3.49 3.20 7.41
N VAL A 114 3.96 3.59 6.21
CA VAL A 114 5.15 4.43 6.04
C VAL A 114 4.79 5.91 5.98
N THR A 115 3.51 6.27 5.84
CA THR A 115 3.08 7.68 5.77
C THR A 115 2.53 8.21 7.09
N GLY A 116 2.23 7.33 8.05
CA GLY A 116 1.66 7.66 9.34
C GLY A 116 0.18 8.05 9.29
N ASN A 117 -0.51 7.80 8.18
CA ASN A 117 -1.93 8.14 8.00
C ASN A 117 -2.88 7.01 8.45
N GLY A 118 -2.35 5.88 8.92
CA GLY A 118 -3.08 4.68 9.34
C GLY A 118 -3.40 3.70 8.21
N HIS A 119 -3.07 4.03 6.96
CA HIS A 119 -3.16 3.12 5.82
C HIS A 119 -1.85 2.35 5.73
N GLU A 120 -1.91 1.02 5.68
CA GLU A 120 -0.70 0.22 5.55
C GLU A 120 -0.37 0.00 4.07
N GLU A 121 0.81 0.43 3.65
CA GLU A 121 1.34 0.13 2.32
C GLU A 121 1.86 -1.31 2.23
N VAL A 122 1.84 -1.87 1.03
CA VAL A 122 2.40 -3.19 0.71
C VAL A 122 3.89 -3.04 0.45
N VAL A 123 4.71 -3.75 1.23
CA VAL A 123 6.17 -3.71 1.12
C VAL A 123 6.68 -5.06 0.61
N ALA A 124 7.32 -5.09 -0.56
CA ALA A 124 7.86 -6.30 -1.16
C ALA A 124 9.36 -6.15 -1.41
N CYS A 125 10.14 -7.15 -1.01
CA CYS A 125 11.60 -7.15 -1.16
C CYS A 125 12.06 -8.23 -2.12
N ALA A 126 13.01 -7.87 -2.99
CA ALA A 126 13.69 -8.76 -3.91
C ALA A 126 15.06 -9.21 -3.38
N TRP A 127 15.56 -10.33 -3.92
CA TRP A 127 16.83 -10.93 -3.51
C TRP A 127 18.05 -10.03 -3.72
N ASP A 128 17.98 -9.08 -4.65
CA ASP A 128 19.04 -8.13 -4.98
C ASP A 128 18.98 -6.83 -4.16
N GLY A 129 18.09 -6.76 -3.17
CA GLY A 129 17.93 -5.59 -2.31
C GLY A 129 16.99 -4.52 -2.85
N GLN A 130 16.34 -4.74 -3.99
CA GLN A 130 15.29 -3.86 -4.46
C GLN A 130 14.01 -4.07 -3.63
N THR A 131 13.58 -3.02 -2.93
CA THR A 131 12.32 -2.98 -2.17
C THR A 131 11.32 -2.08 -2.87
N TYR A 132 10.08 -2.56 -2.96
CA TYR A 132 8.91 -1.86 -3.48
C TYR A 132 7.95 -1.58 -2.34
N ILE A 133 7.55 -0.33 -2.19
CA ILE A 133 6.49 0.09 -1.28
C ILE A 133 5.35 0.60 -2.15
N ILE A 134 4.16 0.01 -2.02
CA ILE A 134 3.02 0.29 -2.89
C ILE A 134 1.79 0.60 -2.06
N ASP A 135 1.19 1.76 -2.31
CA ASP A 135 -0.04 2.18 -1.64
C ASP A 135 -1.30 1.57 -2.27
N HIS A 136 -2.46 1.91 -1.70
CA HIS A 136 -3.77 1.48 -2.19
C HIS A 136 -4.10 2.06 -3.57
N ASN A 137 -3.51 3.21 -3.93
CA ASN A 137 -3.67 3.90 -5.21
C ASN A 137 -2.71 3.39 -6.29
N ARG A 138 -1.91 2.34 -5.99
CA ARG A 138 -0.89 1.75 -6.89
C ARG A 138 0.30 2.69 -7.16
N THR A 139 0.51 3.69 -6.31
CA THR A 139 1.73 4.49 -6.31
C THR A 139 2.87 3.65 -5.77
N VAL A 140 4.03 3.73 -6.43
CA VAL A 140 5.19 2.89 -6.09
C VAL A 140 6.37 3.76 -5.68
N VAL A 141 6.91 3.48 -4.50
CA VAL A 141 8.22 3.97 -4.05
C VAL A 141 9.20 2.81 -4.09
N ARG A 142 10.40 3.09 -4.61
CA ARG A 142 11.49 2.13 -4.72
C ARG A 142 12.62 2.53 -3.79
N PHE A 143 13.11 1.56 -3.02
CA PHE A 143 14.28 1.71 -2.19
C PHE A 143 15.27 0.59 -2.53
N GLN A 144 16.55 0.92 -2.65
CA GLN A 144 17.59 -0.04 -3.00
C GLN A 144 18.58 -0.17 -1.84
N VAL A 145 18.80 -1.41 -1.41
CA VAL A 145 19.95 -1.77 -0.56
C VAL A 145 21.04 -2.34 -1.47
N ASP A 146 22.25 -1.79 -1.41
CA ASP A 146 23.37 -2.20 -2.28
C ASP A 146 24.01 -3.55 -1.89
N GLU A 147 23.23 -4.51 -1.40
CA GLU A 147 23.65 -5.87 -1.08
C GLU A 147 22.51 -6.87 -1.32
N ASN A 148 22.86 -8.10 -1.73
CA ASN A 148 21.88 -9.19 -1.83
C ASN A 148 21.29 -9.53 -0.45
N VAL A 149 19.97 -9.63 -0.40
CA VAL A 149 19.19 -9.81 0.82
C VAL A 149 18.83 -11.28 0.97
N ARG A 150 19.14 -11.84 2.14
CA ARG A 150 18.83 -13.22 2.52
C ARG A 150 17.49 -13.32 3.26
N ALA A 151 17.18 -12.33 4.09
CA ALA A 151 15.91 -12.22 4.80
C ALA A 151 15.51 -10.76 4.92
N PHE A 152 14.21 -10.51 4.90
CA PHE A 152 13.62 -9.20 5.01
C PHE A 152 12.42 -9.26 5.94
N CYS A 153 12.26 -8.25 6.80
CA CYS A 153 11.01 -7.99 7.49
C CYS A 153 10.80 -6.48 7.63
N ALA A 154 9.54 -6.09 7.76
CA ALA A 154 9.13 -4.71 7.98
C ALA A 154 8.06 -4.69 9.07
N GLY A 155 8.08 -3.64 9.88
CA GLY A 155 7.17 -3.54 11.02
C GLY A 155 7.49 -2.39 11.93
N LEU A 156 6.74 -2.31 13.02
CA LEU A 156 6.95 -1.33 14.08
C LEU A 156 7.90 -1.90 15.13
N TYR A 157 9.09 -1.31 15.26
CA TYR A 157 10.11 -1.78 16.20
C TYR A 157 10.65 -0.63 17.05
N ALA A 158 10.97 -0.94 18.31
CA ALA A 158 11.56 0.01 19.25
C ALA A 158 13.09 0.05 19.10
N CYS A 159 13.59 0.56 17.98
CA CYS A 159 15.03 0.61 17.70
C CYS A 159 15.76 1.69 18.51
N LYS A 160 15.09 2.84 18.75
CA LYS A 160 15.64 3.98 19.48
C LYS A 160 14.57 4.56 20.40
N GLU A 161 14.98 5.12 21.54
CA GLU A 161 14.10 5.86 22.47
C GLU A 161 12.91 5.07 23.04
N GLY A 162 12.92 3.74 22.93
CA GLY A 162 11.87 2.87 23.45
C GLY A 162 10.50 3.05 22.77
N ARG A 163 10.44 3.77 21.65
CA ARG A 163 9.21 4.00 20.89
C ARG A 163 9.23 3.17 19.62
N ASN A 164 8.10 2.55 19.32
CA ASN A 164 7.91 1.83 18.07
C ASN A 164 7.86 2.82 16.91
N SER A 165 8.78 2.68 15.96
CA SER A 165 8.76 3.38 14.69
C SER A 165 8.73 2.39 13.52
N PRO A 166 8.24 2.80 12.34
CA PRO A 166 8.34 2.00 11.13
C PRO A 166 9.79 1.69 10.79
N CYS A 167 10.12 0.40 10.63
CA CYS A 167 11.46 0.00 10.24
C CYS A 167 11.44 -1.02 9.10
N LEU A 168 12.51 -0.97 8.31
CA LEU A 168 12.87 -2.00 7.34
C LEU A 168 14.14 -2.70 7.83
N VAL A 169 14.07 -4.03 7.94
CA VAL A 169 15.18 -4.85 8.42
C VAL A 169 15.63 -5.78 7.31
N TYR A 170 16.90 -5.66 6.93
CA TYR A 170 17.54 -6.46 5.90
C TYR A 170 18.63 -7.32 6.53
N VAL A 171 18.60 -8.62 6.28
CA VAL A 171 19.70 -9.53 6.59
C VAL A 171 20.36 -9.91 5.28
N THR A 172 21.65 -9.61 5.11
CA THR A 172 22.35 -9.84 3.84
C THR A 172 23.10 -11.16 3.82
N PHE A 173 23.48 -11.62 2.62
CA PHE A 173 24.32 -12.81 2.48
C PHE A 173 25.74 -12.62 3.05
N ASN A 174 26.16 -11.37 3.28
CA ASN A 174 27.44 -11.01 3.88
C ASN A 174 27.42 -10.98 5.41
N GLN A 175 26.39 -11.58 6.04
CA GLN A 175 26.24 -11.65 7.50
C GLN A 175 26.07 -10.28 8.16
N LYS A 176 25.53 -9.29 7.43
CA LYS A 176 25.17 -7.97 7.97
C LYS A 176 23.67 -7.87 8.18
N ILE A 177 23.30 -7.12 9.21
CA ILE A 177 21.91 -6.74 9.46
C ILE A 177 21.84 -5.22 9.34
N TYR A 178 21.05 -4.73 8.38
CA TYR A 178 20.74 -3.32 8.22
C TYR A 178 19.35 -3.07 8.80
N VAL A 179 19.26 -2.10 9.70
CA VAL A 179 18.00 -1.60 10.23
C VAL A 179 17.88 -0.16 9.80
N TYR A 180 16.90 0.12 8.94
CA TYR A 180 16.47 1.48 8.66
C TYR A 180 15.30 1.75 9.59
N TRP A 181 15.49 2.62 10.58
CA TRP A 181 14.46 3.01 11.55
C TRP A 181 13.85 4.35 11.15
N GLU A 182 12.66 4.65 11.68
CA GLU A 182 11.90 5.88 11.36
C GLU A 182 11.69 6.06 9.85
N VAL A 183 11.35 4.96 9.17
CA VAL A 183 11.05 4.99 7.73
C VAL A 183 9.71 5.68 7.53
N GLN A 184 9.77 6.98 7.29
CA GLN A 184 8.62 7.84 7.08
C GLN A 184 8.72 8.54 5.73
N LEU A 185 7.61 8.50 5.00
CA LEU A 185 7.41 9.24 3.77
C LEU A 185 6.33 10.28 4.03
N GLU A 186 6.59 11.53 3.66
CA GLU A 186 5.55 12.57 3.74
C GLU A 186 4.34 12.19 2.89
N ARG A 187 4.59 11.66 1.68
CA ARG A 187 3.57 11.21 0.73
C ARG A 187 4.14 10.09 -0.14
N MET A 188 3.27 9.18 -0.56
CA MET A 188 3.59 8.18 -1.59
C MET A 188 3.55 8.80 -2.99
N GLU A 189 2.53 9.60 -3.28
CA GLU A 189 2.29 10.22 -4.58
C GLU A 189 3.36 11.28 -4.91
N SER A 190 3.94 11.18 -6.10
CA SER A 190 4.77 12.25 -6.65
C SER A 190 3.89 13.47 -6.89
N THR A 191 4.19 14.56 -6.19
CA THR A 191 3.53 15.84 -6.35
C THR A 191 4.46 16.85 -7.01
N ASN A 192 3.91 17.99 -7.40
CA ASN A 192 4.69 19.16 -7.78
C ASN A 192 4.33 20.32 -6.86
N LEU A 193 5.16 21.36 -6.86
CA LEU A 193 4.97 22.51 -5.98
C LEU A 193 3.59 23.17 -6.17
N LEU A 194 3.10 23.27 -7.41
CA LEU A 194 1.80 23.89 -7.68
C LEU A 194 0.66 23.12 -7.01
N LYS A 195 0.63 21.80 -7.15
CA LYS A 195 -0.35 20.94 -6.48
C LYS A 195 -0.27 21.01 -4.96
N LEU A 196 0.93 21.19 -4.41
CA LEU A 196 1.10 21.40 -2.97
C LEU A 196 0.50 22.74 -2.54
N LEU A 197 0.80 23.81 -3.28
CA LEU A 197 0.27 25.14 -3.00
C LEU A 197 -1.25 25.18 -3.18
N GLU A 198 -1.82 24.54 -4.20
CA GLU A 198 -3.27 24.43 -4.41
C GLU A 198 -4.01 23.77 -3.24
N ALA A 199 -3.33 22.89 -2.49
CA ALA A 199 -3.90 22.25 -1.30
C ALA A 199 -3.88 23.15 -0.06
N GLU A 200 -3.09 24.23 -0.07
CA GLU A 200 -3.03 25.19 1.03
C GLU A 200 -4.22 26.16 0.97
N PRO A 201 -4.99 26.32 2.05
CA PRO A 201 -6.23 27.12 2.04
C PRO A 201 -5.99 28.60 1.75
N GLU A 202 -4.81 29.11 2.09
CA GLU A 202 -4.44 30.52 1.92
C GLU A 202 -3.93 30.83 0.50
N TYR A 203 -3.66 29.81 -0.30
CA TYR A 203 -3.01 29.99 -1.61
C TYR A 203 -3.84 30.83 -2.57
N GLN A 204 -5.14 30.56 -2.65
CA GLN A 204 -6.04 31.32 -3.53
C GLN A 204 -6.16 32.78 -3.10
N SER A 205 -6.24 33.05 -1.78
CA SER A 205 -6.27 34.43 -1.26
C SER A 205 -4.97 35.17 -1.55
N LEU A 206 -3.81 34.52 -1.37
CA LEU A 206 -2.50 35.12 -1.61
C LEU A 206 -2.30 35.47 -3.09
N LEU A 207 -2.73 34.60 -4.01
CA LEU A 207 -2.69 34.90 -5.44
C LEU A 207 -3.56 36.10 -5.81
N GLN A 208 -4.76 36.19 -5.25
CA GLN A 208 -5.66 37.33 -5.48
C GLN A 208 -5.11 38.64 -4.91
N GLU A 209 -4.50 38.62 -3.72
CA GLU A 209 -3.81 39.78 -3.14
C GLU A 209 -2.65 40.27 -4.01
N LEU A 210 -1.97 39.35 -4.69
CA LEU A 210 -0.91 39.64 -5.66
C LEU A 210 -1.45 39.99 -7.06
N GLY A 211 -2.78 40.02 -7.25
CA GLY A 211 -3.43 40.36 -8.51
C GLY A 211 -3.30 39.29 -9.60
N ILE A 212 -3.04 38.04 -9.22
CA ILE A 212 -2.89 36.91 -10.15
C ILE A 212 -4.14 36.03 -10.06
N ASP A 213 -4.70 35.71 -11.22
CA ASP A 213 -5.80 34.76 -11.34
C ASP A 213 -5.29 33.34 -11.01
N PRO A 214 -5.88 32.64 -10.02
CA PRO A 214 -5.52 31.25 -9.69
C PRO A 214 -5.58 30.29 -10.89
N ASP A 215 -6.44 30.56 -11.87
CA ASP A 215 -6.60 29.72 -13.06
C ASP A 215 -5.54 30.04 -14.15
N ASP A 216 -4.79 31.15 -14.02
CA ASP A 216 -3.69 31.52 -14.93
C ASP A 216 -2.37 30.82 -14.52
N LEU A 217 -2.29 29.53 -14.85
CA LEU A 217 -1.11 28.69 -14.58
C LEU A 217 0.23 29.30 -15.05
N PRO A 218 0.36 29.91 -16.25
CA PRO A 218 1.57 30.63 -16.65
C PRO A 218 1.97 31.77 -15.71
N ALA A 219 1.02 32.63 -15.29
CA ALA A 219 1.29 33.74 -14.38
C ALA A 219 1.71 33.22 -13.00
N VAL A 220 0.99 32.22 -12.49
CA VAL A 220 1.31 31.54 -11.22
C VAL A 220 2.72 30.92 -11.26
N ARG A 221 3.07 30.22 -12.34
CA ARG A 221 4.40 29.62 -12.49
C ARG A 221 5.51 30.68 -12.54
N THR A 222 5.24 31.81 -13.19
CA THR A 222 6.17 32.94 -13.26
C THR A 222 6.40 33.54 -11.88
N LEU A 223 5.32 33.77 -11.12
CA LEU A 223 5.39 34.23 -9.74
C LEU A 223 6.21 33.27 -8.88
N VAL A 224 5.88 31.98 -8.88
CA VAL A 224 6.59 30.95 -8.09
C VAL A 224 8.07 30.90 -8.46
N HIS A 225 8.40 30.97 -9.75
CA HIS A 225 9.79 31.03 -10.21
C HIS A 225 10.50 32.28 -9.69
N GLN A 226 9.86 33.45 -9.77
CA GLN A 226 10.42 34.70 -9.28
C GLN A 226 10.63 34.64 -7.76
N THR A 227 9.67 34.15 -6.99
CA THR A 227 9.77 34.05 -5.52
C THR A 227 10.89 33.11 -5.07
N LEU A 228 11.05 31.96 -5.76
CA LEU A 228 12.06 30.97 -5.38
C LEU A 228 13.48 31.33 -5.80
N TYR A 229 13.65 31.95 -6.97
CA TYR A 229 14.97 32.16 -7.57
C TYR A 229 15.42 33.63 -7.62
N HIS A 230 14.49 34.58 -7.49
CA HIS A 230 14.76 36.02 -7.56
C HIS A 230 13.99 36.82 -6.48
N PRO A 231 14.11 36.47 -5.19
CA PRO A 231 13.32 37.08 -4.11
C PRO A 231 13.58 38.59 -3.94
N ASP A 232 14.74 39.09 -4.36
CA ASP A 232 15.11 40.50 -4.25
C ASP A 232 14.58 41.37 -5.41
N GLN A 233 13.97 40.76 -6.44
CA GLN A 233 13.36 41.51 -7.54
C GLN A 233 11.85 41.70 -7.28
N PRO A 234 11.35 42.95 -7.32
CA PRO A 234 9.92 43.18 -7.13
C PRO A 234 9.11 42.45 -8.22
N PRO A 235 7.93 41.89 -7.88
CA PRO A 235 7.07 41.22 -8.84
C PRO A 235 6.76 42.17 -9.99
N GLN A 236 7.01 41.72 -11.23
CA GLN A 236 6.64 42.48 -12.42
C GLN A 236 5.13 42.42 -12.57
N CYS A 237 4.39 43.29 -11.87
CA CYS A 237 2.98 43.50 -12.18
C CYS A 237 2.88 43.96 -13.64
N ALA A 238 2.09 43.22 -14.44
CA ALA A 238 1.71 43.66 -15.77
C ALA A 238 1.11 45.09 -15.68
N PRO A 239 1.39 45.97 -16.64
CA PRO A 239 0.94 47.35 -16.55
C PRO A 239 -0.58 47.38 -16.56
N ALA A 240 -1.17 48.00 -15.54
CA ALA A 240 -2.57 48.38 -15.53
C ALA A 240 -2.87 49.09 -16.85
N SER A 241 -3.85 48.57 -17.58
CA SER A 241 -4.37 49.17 -18.81
C SER A 241 -4.56 50.67 -18.61
N LEU A 242 -3.78 51.46 -19.35
CA LEU A 242 -3.97 52.90 -19.50
C LEU A 242 -5.45 53.13 -19.85
N GLN A 243 -6.17 53.76 -18.93
CA GLN A 243 -7.43 54.42 -19.27
C GLN A 243 -7.08 55.55 -20.24
N ASP A 244 -7.52 55.41 -21.49
CA ASP A 244 -7.52 56.50 -22.45
C ASP A 244 -8.43 57.63 -21.94
N PRO A 245 -7.93 58.87 -21.80
CA PRO A 245 -8.79 60.03 -21.67
C PRO A 245 -8.93 60.70 -23.04
N THR A 246 -10.05 60.48 -23.75
CA THR A 246 -10.96 61.51 -24.31
C THR A 246 -12.02 60.90 -25.22
#